data_AF-A0A351H578-F1
#
_entry.id   AF-A0A351H578-F1
#
_cell.length_a   1.000
_cell.length_b   1.000
_cell.length_c   1.000
_cell.angle_alpha   90.00
_cell.angle_beta   90.00
_cell.angle_gamma   90.00
#
_symmetry.space_group_name_H-M   'P 1'
#
loop_
_entity.id
_entity.type
_entity.pdbx_description
1 polymer ?
#
loop_
_entity_poly.entity_id
_entity_poly.type
_entity_poly.pdbx_seq_one_letter_code
_entity_poly.pdbx_strand_id
1 'polypeptide(L)'
;LAVSVFVIKHNGFTVKFDTDGGSYVAPVKAMYSETVSPDEPVKQGYKFTGWYTDRDCTNEWQTDNAVTGSMTLYAGWEKAE
;
A
#
# COMPACT_ATOMS: atom_id res chain seq x y z
N LEU A 1 -6.21 34.02 24.19
CA LEU A 1 -7.23 33.09 23.67
C LEU A 1 -6.56 32.23 22.61
N ALA A 2 -6.25 30.97 22.90
CA ALA A 2 -5.74 30.05 21.88
C ALA A 2 -6.96 29.50 21.14
N VAL A 3 -7.00 29.69 19.82
CA VAL A 3 -8.06 29.14 18.98
C VAL A 3 -7.86 27.62 18.93
N SER A 4 -8.82 26.89 19.47
CA SER A 4 -8.88 25.43 19.33
C SER A 4 -9.02 25.09 17.85
N VAL A 5 -7.94 24.61 17.24
CA VAL A 5 -8.01 24.01 15.91
C VAL A 5 -8.81 22.73 16.06
N PHE A 6 -9.97 22.67 15.40
CA PHE A 6 -10.75 21.45 15.27
C PHE A 6 -9.83 20.37 14.70
N VAL A 7 -9.47 19.37 15.50
CA VAL A 7 -8.91 18.11 14.98
C VAL A 7 -10.03 17.50 14.16
N ILE A 8 -10.05 17.78 12.86
CA ILE A 8 -10.86 16.98 11.95
C ILE A 8 -10.22 15.60 12.01
N LYS A 9 -10.84 14.70 12.78
CA LYS A 9 -10.48 13.28 12.78
C LYS A 9 -10.97 12.72 11.43
N HIS A 10 -10.35 13.13 10.33
CA HIS A 10 -10.53 12.43 9.06
C HIS A 10 -9.94 11.05 9.28
N ASN A 11 -10.84 10.08 9.42
CA ASN A 11 -10.49 8.68 9.64
C ASN A 11 -9.93 8.16 8.30
N GLY A 12 -8.70 8.58 7.96
CA GLY A 12 -8.07 8.34 6.67
C GLY A 12 -8.17 6.88 6.25
N PHE A 13 -8.18 6.66 4.94
CA PHE A 13 -8.24 5.34 4.36
C PHE A 13 -7.02 4.53 4.77
N THR A 14 -7.27 3.27 5.11
CA THR A 14 -6.19 2.35 5.49
C THR A 14 -5.79 1.54 4.26
N VAL A 15 -4.53 1.69 3.85
CA VAL A 15 -3.92 0.85 2.81
C VAL A 15 -3.15 -0.26 3.51
N LYS A 16 -3.55 -1.50 3.25
CA LYS A 16 -2.89 -2.71 3.76
C LYS A 16 -2.02 -3.31 2.67
N PHE A 17 -1.06 -4.12 3.10
CA PHE A 17 -0.11 -4.79 2.22
C PHE A 17 -0.16 -6.28 2.50
N ASP A 18 -0.58 -7.06 1.50
CA ASP A 18 -0.47 -8.51 1.50
C ASP A 18 0.81 -8.89 0.76
N THR A 19 1.79 -9.38 1.51
CA THR A 19 3.14 -9.63 0.98
C THR A 19 3.28 -11.03 0.38
N ASP A 20 2.22 -11.86 0.39
CA ASP A 20 2.27 -13.27 -0.02
C ASP A 20 3.49 -13.99 0.59
N GLY A 21 3.64 -13.93 1.90
CA GLY A 21 4.76 -14.58 2.60
C GLY A 21 6.14 -13.91 2.42
N GLY A 22 6.22 -12.73 1.81
CA GLY A 22 7.37 -11.83 1.92
C GLY A 22 7.44 -11.13 3.29
N SER A 23 8.52 -10.39 3.53
CA SER A 23 8.71 -9.61 4.76
C SER A 23 7.55 -8.65 5.03
N TYR A 24 7.20 -8.48 6.31
CA TYR A 24 6.08 -7.62 6.72
C TYR A 24 6.25 -6.17 6.28
N VAL A 25 5.17 -5.60 5.74
CA VAL A 25 5.05 -4.16 5.42
C VAL A 25 3.90 -3.58 6.23
N ALA A 26 4.20 -2.52 7.00
CA ALA A 26 3.22 -1.92 7.90
C ALA A 26 2.12 -1.20 7.11
N PRO A 27 0.83 -1.32 7.52
CA PRO A 27 -0.25 -0.59 6.88
C PRO A 27 -0.09 0.92 7.08
N VAL A 28 -0.49 1.70 6.08
CA VAL A 28 -0.43 3.16 6.12
C VAL A 28 -1.82 3.78 6.11
N LYS A 29 -1.91 5.00 6.64
CA LYS A 29 -3.10 5.84 6.52
C LYS A 29 -2.84 6.92 5.48
N ALA A 30 -3.77 7.04 4.53
CA ALA A 30 -3.75 8.05 3.47
C ALA A 30 -5.13 8.70 3.34
N MET A 31 -5.15 9.96 2.95
CA MET A 31 -6.38 10.68 2.62
C MET A 31 -6.81 10.37 1.19
N TYR A 32 -8.04 10.76 0.85
CA TYR A 32 -8.50 10.72 -0.54
C TYR A 32 -7.52 11.49 -1.42
N SER A 33 -7.18 10.95 -2.59
CA SER A 33 -6.26 11.52 -3.59
C SER A 33 -4.79 11.61 -3.20
N GLU A 34 -4.40 11.14 -2.01
CA GLU A 34 -2.98 10.94 -1.70
C GLU A 34 -2.41 9.70 -2.39
N THR A 35 -1.11 9.73 -2.65
CA THR A 35 -0.36 8.62 -3.21
C THR A 35 0.39 7.88 -2.10
N VAL A 36 0.60 6.58 -2.29
CA VAL A 36 1.31 5.72 -1.34
C VAL A 36 2.43 5.00 -2.06
N SER A 37 3.65 5.15 -1.55
CA SER A 37 4.86 4.46 -1.99
C SER A 37 5.31 3.50 -0.87
N PRO A 38 4.84 2.25 -0.87
CA PRO A 38 5.21 1.27 0.14
C PRO A 38 6.63 0.72 -0.06
N ASP A 39 7.23 0.26 1.05
CA ASP A 39 8.51 -0.47 1.00
C ASP A 39 8.39 -1.75 0.18
N GLU A 40 9.49 -2.14 -0.45
CA GLU A 40 9.60 -3.40 -1.18
C GLU A 40 9.82 -4.56 -0.20
N PRO A 41 8.92 -5.55 -0.14
CA PRO A 41 9.11 -6.72 0.70
C PRO A 41 10.19 -7.63 0.12
N VAL A 42 10.75 -8.49 0.97
CA VAL A 42 11.72 -9.53 0.57
C VAL A 42 11.12 -10.92 0.77
N LYS A 43 11.21 -11.77 -0.25
CA LYS A 43 10.80 -13.18 -0.22
C LYS A 43 11.94 -14.05 -0.75
N GLN A 44 12.47 -14.96 0.07
CA GLN A 44 13.65 -15.76 -0.30
C GLN A 44 13.38 -16.61 -1.56
N GLY A 45 14.28 -16.51 -2.55
CA GLY A 45 14.15 -17.24 -3.83
C GLY A 45 13.21 -16.58 -4.83
N TYR A 46 12.74 -15.35 -4.55
CA TYR A 46 11.87 -14.58 -5.44
C TYR A 46 12.38 -13.14 -5.58
N LYS A 47 12.09 -12.54 -6.73
CA LYS A 47 12.25 -11.13 -7.05
C LYS A 47 10.89 -10.45 -6.92
N PHE A 48 10.85 -9.33 -6.20
CA PHE A 48 9.67 -8.48 -6.13
C PHE A 48 9.41 -7.82 -7.50
N THR A 49 8.19 -7.92 -8.01
CA THR A 49 7.84 -7.36 -9.34
C THR A 49 7.00 -6.10 -9.26
N GLY A 50 6.42 -5.78 -8.10
CA GLY A 50 5.57 -4.61 -7.91
C GLY A 50 4.41 -4.87 -6.95
N TRP A 51 3.68 -3.81 -6.65
CA TRP A 51 2.42 -3.87 -5.90
C TRP A 51 1.25 -3.87 -6.87
N TYR A 52 0.18 -4.59 -6.55
CA TYR A 52 -1.00 -4.73 -7.41
C TYR A 52 -2.29 -4.51 -6.62
N THR A 53 -3.33 -4.02 -7.27
CA THR A 53 -4.64 -3.79 -6.63
C THR A 53 -5.51 -5.05 -6.52
N ASP A 54 -5.10 -6.12 -7.19
CA ASP A 54 -5.75 -7.44 -7.18
C ASP A 54 -4.74 -8.54 -6.87
N ARG A 55 -5.27 -9.63 -6.31
CA ARG A 55 -4.46 -10.77 -5.86
C ARG A 55 -3.84 -11.55 -7.01
N ASP A 56 -4.46 -11.52 -8.19
CA ASP A 56 -3.96 -12.17 -9.40
C ASP A 56 -2.77 -11.39 -10.03
N CYS A 57 -2.39 -10.26 -9.43
CA CYS A 57 -1.29 -9.40 -9.87
C CYS A 57 -1.45 -8.92 -11.33
N THR A 58 -2.67 -8.54 -11.70
CA THR A 58 -3.01 -8.10 -13.07
C THR A 58 -3.05 -6.58 -13.23
N ASN A 59 -3.38 -5.83 -12.17
CA ASN A 59 -3.47 -4.37 -12.17
C ASN A 59 -2.41 -3.77 -11.24
N GLU A 60 -1.31 -3.32 -11.83
CA GLU A 60 -0.17 -2.76 -11.10
C GLU A 60 -0.52 -1.41 -10.46
N TRP A 61 -0.11 -1.22 -9.21
CA TRP A 61 -0.19 0.03 -8.47
C TRP A 61 1.01 0.91 -8.85
N GLN A 62 0.74 2.00 -9.57
CA GLN A 62 1.75 3.02 -9.86
C GLN A 62 1.77 4.08 -8.75
N THR A 63 2.88 4.79 -8.62
CA THR A 63 3.01 5.90 -7.66
C THR A 63 2.05 7.06 -7.92
N ASP A 64 1.48 7.15 -9.13
CA ASP A 64 0.46 8.15 -9.51
C ASP A 64 -0.97 7.69 -9.17
N ASN A 65 -1.16 6.45 -8.70
CA ASN A 65 -2.47 5.97 -8.28
C ASN A 65 -2.90 6.67 -6.98
N ALA A 66 -4.04 7.34 -7.06
CA ALA A 66 -4.68 7.97 -5.92
C ALA A 66 -5.39 6.94 -5.03
N VAL A 67 -5.21 7.07 -3.72
CA VAL A 67 -6.05 6.37 -2.75
C VAL A 67 -7.47 6.95 -2.81
N THR A 68 -8.44 6.12 -3.18
CA THR A 68 -9.87 6.50 -3.26
C THR A 68 -10.70 5.90 -2.12
N GLY A 69 -10.11 4.97 -1.36
CA GLY A 69 -10.77 4.22 -0.29
C GLY A 69 -9.78 3.34 0.45
N SER A 70 -10.21 2.72 1.56
CA SER A 70 -9.41 1.69 2.22
C SER A 70 -9.26 0.50 1.29
N MET A 71 -8.04 0.02 1.10
CA MET A 71 -7.70 -1.01 0.12
C MET A 71 -6.56 -1.89 0.60
N THR A 72 -6.32 -2.98 -0.14
CA THR A 72 -5.16 -3.86 0.05
C THR A 72 -4.37 -3.89 -1.24
N LEU A 73 -3.06 -3.69 -1.16
CA LEU A 73 -2.13 -3.94 -2.24
C LEU A 73 -1.47 -5.30 -2.05
N TYR A 74 -1.29 -6.03 -3.14
CA TYR A 74 -0.76 -7.39 -3.18
C TYR A 74 0.63 -7.39 -3.82
N ALA A 75 1.59 -8.05 -3.19
CA ALA A 75 2.94 -8.15 -3.71
C ALA A 75 3.01 -9.18 -4.85
N GLY A 76 3.51 -8.75 -6.01
CA GLY A 76 3.85 -9.65 -7.11
C GLY A 76 5.26 -10.19 -6.97
N TRP A 77 5.44 -11.45 -7.39
CA TRP A 77 6.69 -12.19 -7.24
C TRP A 77 7.02 -12.97 -8.51
N GLU A 78 8.27 -12.88 -8.93
CA GLU A 78 8.88 -13.73 -9.95
C GLU A 78 9.91 -14.64 -9.27
N LYS A 79 9.96 -15.92 -9.61
CA LYS A 79 10.96 -16.83 -9.04
C LYS A 79 12.36 -16.40 -9.52
N ALA A 80 13.29 -16.19 -8.59
CA ALA A 80 14.68 -15.95 -8.94
C ALA A 80 15.29 -17.28 -9.41
N GLU A 81 15.69 -17.36 -10.68
CA GLU A 81 16.42 -18.51 -11.23
C GLU A 81 17.85 -18.58 -10.70
#